data_AF-A0AAX2EXL3-F1
#
_entry.id   AF-A0AAX2EXL3-F1
#
_cell.length_a   1.000
_cell.length_b   1.000
_cell.length_c   1.000
_cell.angle_alpha   90.00
_cell.angle_beta   90.00
_cell.angle_gamma   90.00
#
_symmetry.space_group_name_H-M   'P 1'
#
loop_
_entity.id
_entity.type
_entity.pdbx_description
1 polymer ?
#
loop_
_entity_poly.entity_id
_entity_poly.type
_entity_poly.pdbx_seq_one_letter_code
_entity_poly.pdbx_strand_id
1 'polypeptide(L)'
;MNDAQDRAEQTASLAGRMLTQVYALLSNHGITPNAVQQQMLTSHVRAMAHRSVTGEPLPEVDASLFDEISPESMNLAREVVAAFGNLPEEEAWLLSVHFEVAKENL
;
A
#
# COMPACT_ATOMS: atom_id res chain seq x y z
N MET A 1 12.72 -23.13 -14.88
CA MET A 1 11.71 -22.32 -15.63
C MET A 1 10.43 -22.08 -14.83
N ASN A 2 10.25 -22.61 -13.60
CA ASN A 2 9.03 -22.43 -12.79
C ASN A 2 9.05 -21.22 -11.83
N ASP A 3 10.21 -20.85 -11.28
CA ASP A 3 10.29 -19.90 -10.17
C ASP A 3 9.81 -18.47 -10.49
N ALA A 4 9.85 -18.06 -11.76
CA ALA A 4 9.37 -16.74 -12.17
C ALA A 4 7.83 -16.71 -12.26
N GLN A 5 7.23 -17.79 -12.75
CA GLN A 5 5.78 -17.93 -12.84
C GLN A 5 5.18 -18.11 -11.43
N ASP A 6 5.79 -18.94 -10.60
CA ASP A 6 5.37 -19.16 -9.22
C ASP A 6 5.38 -17.84 -8.42
N ARG A 7 6.42 -17.00 -8.60
CA ARG A 7 6.48 -15.67 -7.98
C ARG A 7 5.42 -14.72 -8.52
N ALA A 8 5.14 -14.73 -9.83
CA ALA A 8 4.09 -13.88 -10.41
C ALA A 8 2.70 -14.24 -9.85
N GLU A 9 2.39 -15.54 -9.72
CA GLU A 9 1.14 -16.03 -9.12
C GLU A 9 1.05 -15.67 -7.63
N GLN A 10 2.15 -15.82 -6.87
CA GLN A 10 2.23 -15.40 -5.47
C GLN A 10 2.01 -13.89 -5.30
N THR A 11 2.66 -13.06 -6.13
CA THR A 11 2.48 -11.61 -6.12
C THR A 11 1.02 -11.24 -6.41
N ALA A 12 0.40 -11.84 -7.42
CA ALA A 12 -1.00 -11.55 -7.76
C ALA A 12 -1.96 -11.95 -6.64
N SER A 13 -1.76 -13.13 -6.04
CA SER A 13 -2.56 -13.61 -4.90
C SER A 13 -2.43 -12.71 -3.67
N LEU A 14 -1.19 -12.35 -3.31
CA LEU A 14 -0.92 -11.43 -2.20
C LEU A 14 -1.57 -10.06 -2.45
N ALA A 15 -1.37 -9.48 -3.64
CA ALA A 15 -1.95 -8.19 -3.99
C ALA A 15 -3.49 -8.19 -3.89
N GLY A 16 -4.15 -9.23 -4.38
CA GLY A 16 -5.61 -9.35 -4.32
C GLY A 16 -6.16 -9.40 -2.88
N ARG A 17 -5.51 -10.20 -2.01
CA ARG A 17 -5.86 -10.26 -0.58
C ARG A 17 -5.65 -8.91 0.10
N MET A 18 -4.50 -8.29 -0.13
CA MET A 18 -4.16 -7.01 0.49
C MET A 18 -5.08 -5.89 0.01
N LEU A 19 -5.42 -5.84 -1.28
CA LEU A 19 -6.39 -4.86 -1.79
C LEU A 19 -7.76 -4.99 -1.14
N THR A 20 -8.24 -6.22 -0.97
CA THR A 20 -9.52 -6.49 -0.30
C THR A 20 -9.48 -5.97 1.14
N GLN A 21 -8.38 -6.21 1.86
CA GLN A 21 -8.19 -5.73 3.23
C GLN A 21 -8.10 -4.20 3.30
N VAL A 22 -7.33 -3.57 2.41
CA VAL A 22 -7.18 -2.10 2.36
C VAL A 22 -8.53 -1.43 2.10
N TYR A 23 -9.30 -1.88 1.11
CA TYR A 23 -10.60 -1.27 0.84
C TYR A 23 -11.60 -1.47 1.98
N ALA A 24 -11.57 -2.62 2.65
CA ALA A 24 -12.39 -2.83 3.85
C ALA A 24 -11.95 -1.89 4.99
N LEU A 25 -10.65 -1.72 5.21
CA LEU A 25 -10.10 -0.81 6.22
C LEU A 25 -10.51 0.64 5.95
N LEU A 26 -10.37 1.12 4.71
CA LEU A 26 -10.78 2.47 4.32
C LEU A 26 -12.29 2.67 4.50
N SER A 27 -13.11 1.70 4.06
CA SER A 27 -14.55 1.77 4.23
C SER A 27 -14.98 1.82 5.69
N ASN A 28 -14.29 1.08 6.58
CA ASN A 28 -14.56 1.11 8.03
C ASN A 28 -14.25 2.47 8.66
N HIS A 29 -13.34 3.26 8.06
CA HIS A 29 -12.99 4.61 8.47
C HIS A 29 -13.77 5.69 7.68
N GLY A 30 -14.76 5.30 6.87
CA GLY A 30 -15.56 6.24 6.08
C GLY A 30 -14.80 6.89 4.92
N ILE A 31 -13.63 6.37 4.55
CA ILE A 31 -12.82 6.87 3.44
C ILE A 31 -13.23 6.14 2.17
N THR A 32 -13.67 6.88 1.15
CA THR A 32 -14.12 6.32 -0.13
C THR A 32 -13.33 6.95 -1.27
N PRO A 33 -12.26 6.30 -1.75
CA PRO A 33 -11.46 6.86 -2.84
C PRO A 33 -12.25 6.92 -4.15
N ASN A 34 -12.06 7.96 -4.96
CA ASN A 34 -12.62 8.06 -6.31
C ASN A 34 -11.92 7.09 -7.28
N ALA A 35 -12.43 6.96 -8.52
CA ALA A 35 -11.92 5.98 -9.48
C ALA A 35 -10.41 6.12 -9.78
N VAL A 36 -9.90 7.35 -9.89
CA VAL A 36 -8.48 7.61 -10.14
C VAL A 36 -7.64 7.25 -8.91
N GLN A 37 -8.09 7.66 -7.72
CA GLN A 37 -7.42 7.31 -6.47
C GLN A 37 -7.40 5.79 -6.25
N GLN A 38 -8.48 5.08 -6.57
CA GLN A 38 -8.54 3.61 -6.51
C GLN A 38 -7.53 2.97 -7.46
N GLN A 39 -7.39 3.48 -8.68
CA GLN A 39 -6.41 2.98 -9.64
C GLN A 39 -4.98 3.16 -9.12
N MET A 40 -4.65 4.34 -8.60
CA MET A 40 -3.33 4.66 -8.06
C MET A 40 -3.00 3.79 -6.83
N LEU A 41 -3.94 3.67 -5.89
CA LEU A 41 -3.80 2.79 -4.73
C LEU A 41 -3.64 1.32 -5.14
N THR A 42 -4.41 0.86 -6.13
CA THR A 42 -4.30 -0.50 -6.66
C THR A 42 -2.92 -0.76 -7.24
N SER A 43 -2.38 0.19 -8.01
CA SER A 43 -1.02 0.08 -8.56
C SER A 43 0.02 0.02 -7.43
N HIS A 44 -0.13 0.85 -6.41
CA HIS A 44 0.79 0.91 -5.28
C HIS A 44 0.83 -0.40 -4.49
N VAL A 45 -0.33 -0.93 -4.07
CA VAL A 45 -0.41 -2.19 -3.31
C VAL A 45 0.10 -3.39 -4.11
N ARG A 46 -0.07 -3.40 -5.44
CA ARG A 46 0.55 -4.41 -6.31
C ARG A 46 2.07 -4.33 -6.31
N ALA A 47 2.64 -3.12 -6.31
CA ALA A 47 4.08 -2.93 -6.21
C ALA A 47 4.62 -3.35 -4.83
N MET A 48 3.90 -3.06 -3.74
CA MET A 48 4.23 -3.56 -2.40
C MET A 48 4.24 -5.09 -2.35
N ALA A 49 3.22 -5.75 -2.93
CA ALA A 49 3.16 -7.21 -3.01
C ALA A 49 4.29 -7.79 -3.87
N HIS A 50 4.70 -7.10 -4.93
CA HIS A 50 5.86 -7.49 -5.72
C HIS A 50 7.12 -7.48 -4.85
N ARG A 51 7.44 -6.35 -4.21
CA ARG A 51 8.62 -6.21 -3.34
C ARG A 51 8.61 -7.18 -2.17
N SER A 52 7.45 -7.43 -1.57
CA SER A 52 7.28 -8.42 -0.50
C SER A 52 7.64 -9.84 -0.96
N VAL A 53 7.31 -10.21 -2.20
CA VAL A 53 7.62 -11.55 -2.76
C VAL A 53 9.03 -11.65 -3.30
N THR A 54 9.55 -10.59 -3.93
CA THR A 54 10.86 -10.62 -4.61
C THR A 54 12.03 -10.21 -3.71
N GLY A 55 11.76 -9.47 -2.64
CA GLY A 55 12.78 -8.82 -1.81
C GLY A 55 13.43 -7.61 -2.50
N GLU A 56 12.84 -7.09 -3.58
CA GLU A 56 13.31 -5.86 -4.23
C GLU A 56 13.23 -4.69 -3.22
N PRO A 57 14.32 -3.92 -3.03
CA PRO A 57 14.34 -2.85 -2.05
C PRO A 57 13.44 -1.69 -2.46
N LEU A 58 12.94 -0.96 -1.48
CA LEU A 58 12.31 0.33 -1.72
C LEU A 58 13.39 1.35 -2.11
N PRO A 59 13.14 2.25 -3.09
CA PRO A 59 14.02 3.38 -3.32
C PRO A 59 14.12 4.27 -2.08
N GLU A 60 15.24 4.99 -1.95
CA GLU A 60 15.42 5.97 -0.88
C GLU A 60 14.34 7.06 -0.97
N VAL A 61 13.71 7.34 0.17
CA VAL A 61 12.66 8.35 0.31
C VAL A 61 12.98 9.24 1.51
N ASP A 62 12.78 10.54 1.34
CA ASP A 62 12.99 11.51 2.40
C ASP A 62 11.74 11.60 3.28
N ALA A 63 11.90 11.31 4.59
CA ALA A 63 10.81 11.33 5.56
C ALA A 63 10.13 12.70 5.67
N SER A 64 10.87 13.79 5.43
CA SER A 64 10.33 15.17 5.53
C SER A 64 9.24 15.47 4.50
N LEU A 65 9.15 14.69 3.42
CA LEU A 65 8.08 14.80 2.42
C LEU A 65 6.71 14.39 2.98
N PHE A 66 6.67 13.74 4.14
CA PHE A 66 5.46 13.19 4.74
C PHE A 66 5.05 13.90 6.03
N ASP A 67 5.71 15.00 6.39
CA ASP A 67 5.44 15.75 7.64
C ASP A 67 4.02 16.34 7.70
N GLU A 68 3.39 16.57 6.53
CA GLU A 68 2.01 17.08 6.43
C GLU A 68 0.96 15.95 6.44
N ILE A 69 1.37 14.69 6.38
CA ILE A 69 0.43 13.57 6.41
C ILE A 69 -0.18 13.43 7.81
N SER A 70 -1.50 13.28 7.86
CA SER A 70 -2.18 13.15 9.13
C SER A 70 -1.77 11.88 9.88
N PRO A 71 -1.73 11.90 11.22
CA PRO A 71 -1.45 10.71 12.03
C PRO A 71 -2.41 9.55 11.74
N GLU A 72 -3.66 9.86 11.39
CA GLU A 72 -4.67 8.86 11.01
C GLU A 72 -4.27 8.09 9.74
N SER A 73 -3.99 8.80 8.64
CA SER A 73 -3.55 8.18 7.38
C SER A 73 -2.28 7.38 7.56
N MET A 74 -1.33 7.90 8.34
CA MET A 74 -0.09 7.20 8.65
C MET A 74 -0.33 5.91 9.45
N ASN A 75 -1.22 5.93 10.43
CA ASN A 75 -1.54 4.73 11.22
C ASN A 75 -2.23 3.65 10.39
N LEU A 76 -3.17 4.04 9.53
CA LEU A 76 -3.80 3.10 8.59
C LEU A 76 -2.76 2.47 7.65
N ALA A 77 -1.82 3.26 7.13
CA ALA A 77 -0.76 2.77 6.26
C ALA A 77 0.18 1.80 6.99
N ARG A 78 0.54 2.09 8.24
CA ARG A 78 1.34 1.18 9.07
C ARG A 78 0.63 -0.14 9.34
N GLU A 79 -0.68 -0.13 9.57
CA GLU A 79 -1.47 -1.37 9.74
C GLU A 79 -1.39 -2.24 8.49
N VAL A 80 -1.52 -1.64 7.31
CA VAL A 80 -1.43 -2.36 6.03
C VAL A 80 -0.02 -2.91 5.80
N VAL A 81 1.03 -2.12 6.04
CA VAL A 81 2.43 -2.55 5.90
C VAL A 81 2.75 -3.69 6.88
N ALA A 82 2.30 -3.59 8.13
CA ALA A 82 2.46 -4.65 9.11
C ALA A 82 1.81 -5.97 8.67
N ALA A 83 0.68 -5.91 7.94
CA ALA A 83 0.02 -7.10 7.40
C ALA A 83 0.80 -7.79 6.26
N PHE A 84 1.73 -7.10 5.58
CA PHE A 84 2.71 -7.75 4.70
C PHE A 84 3.79 -8.51 5.49
N GLY A 85 4.17 -7.99 6.66
CA GLY A 85 5.07 -8.65 7.62
C GLY A 85 6.56 -8.63 7.28
N ASN A 86 6.94 -8.22 6.06
CA ASN A 86 8.34 -8.18 5.61
C ASN A 86 8.71 -6.92 4.81
N LEU A 87 7.84 -5.91 4.83
CA LEU A 87 8.09 -4.63 4.18
C LEU A 87 8.68 -3.61 5.17
N PRO A 88 9.53 -2.69 4.70
CA PRO A 88 10.12 -1.64 5.53
C PRO A 88 9.08 -0.58 5.94
N GLU A 89 9.33 0.19 7.01
CA GLU A 89 8.37 1.19 7.52
C GLU A 89 8.10 2.29 6.49
N GLU A 90 9.09 2.60 5.66
CA GLU A 90 9.07 3.61 4.60
C GLU A 90 7.95 3.38 3.57
N GLU A 91 7.50 2.14 3.40
CA GLU A 91 6.32 1.82 2.59
C GLU A 91 5.05 2.46 3.15
N ALA A 92 4.95 2.60 4.47
CA ALA A 92 3.80 3.21 5.12
C ALA A 92 3.76 4.70 4.80
N TRP A 93 4.92 5.36 4.69
CA TRP A 93 4.99 6.77 4.33
C TRP A 93 4.41 7.00 2.93
N LEU A 94 4.83 6.20 1.95
CA LEU A 94 4.31 6.30 0.59
C LEU A 94 2.82 5.92 0.49
N LEU A 95 2.42 4.84 1.16
CA LEU A 95 1.04 4.39 1.15
C LEU A 95 0.10 5.42 1.82
N SER A 96 0.57 6.10 2.87
CA SER A 96 -0.21 7.08 3.62
C SER A 96 -0.69 8.25 2.76
N VAL A 97 0.05 8.61 1.70
CA VAL A 97 -0.35 9.64 0.73
C VAL A 97 -1.66 9.27 0.02
N HIS A 98 -1.85 7.99 -0.33
CA HIS A 98 -3.09 7.54 -0.96
C HIS A 98 -4.29 7.65 -0.02
N PHE A 99 -4.07 7.44 1.28
CA PHE A 99 -5.13 7.53 2.28
C PHE A 99 -5.47 8.98 2.60
N GLU A 100 -4.47 9.85 2.69
CA GLU A 100 -4.67 11.29 2.91
C GLU A 100 -5.49 11.90 1.77
N VAL A 101 -5.06 11.69 0.51
CA VAL A 101 -5.75 12.22 -0.67
C VAL A 101 -7.18 11.66 -0.79
N ALA A 102 -7.38 10.37 -0.48
CA ALA A 102 -8.71 9.77 -0.49
C ALA A 102 -9.62 10.32 0.63
N LYS A 103 -9.07 10.58 1.82
CA LYS A 103 -9.79 11.15 2.95
C LYS A 103 -10.27 12.58 2.65
N GLU A 104 -9.43 13.37 1.99
CA GLU A 104 -9.77 14.74 1.60
C GLU A 104 -10.58 14.82 0.29
N ASN A 105 -10.76 13.70 -0.42
CA ASN A 105 -11.34 13.62 -1.76
C ASN A 105 -10.68 14.57 -2.78
N LEU A 106 -9.37 14.80 -2.64
CA LEU A 106 -8.58 15.65 -3.54
C LEU A 106 -8.16 14.95 -4.84
#